data_AF-A0A939MJY1-F1
#
_entry.id   AF-A0A939MJY1-F1
#
_cell.length_a   1.000
_cell.length_b   1.000
_cell.length_c   1.000
_cell.angle_alpha   90.00
_cell.angle_beta   90.00
_cell.angle_gamma   90.00
#
_symmetry.space_group_name_H-M   'P 1'
#
loop_
_entity.id
_entity.type
_entity.pdbx_description
1 polymer ?
#
loop_
_entity_poly.entity_id
_entity_poly.type
_entity_poly.pdbx_seq_one_letter_code
_entity_poly.pdbx_strand_id
1 'polypeptide(L)'
;MSVAEEPAPPEPAGRTRRRARRIAVWAWGVLLVALYLYVAVQALVNLLGMYEIGAGLGTGLSATGWFWLVAGVALPLVACAVALWLGRGRGAGLRLLLLAAGIAAVAAFQLEISHLVPTLSFFV
;
A
#
# COMPACT_ATOMS: atom_id res chain seq x y z
N MET A 1 -49.57 44.61 15.32
CA MET A 1 -48.13 44.40 15.14
C MET A 1 -47.90 42.92 14.94
N SER A 2 -47.88 42.46 13.69
CA SER A 2 -47.53 41.07 13.35
C SER A 2 -46.01 41.00 13.28
N VAL A 3 -45.40 40.33 14.26
CA VAL A 3 -43.98 40.03 14.25
C VAL A 3 -43.76 39.02 13.12
N ALA A 4 -43.14 39.48 12.03
CA ALA A 4 -42.69 38.58 10.98
C ALA A 4 -41.62 37.67 11.60
N GLU A 5 -41.98 36.41 11.80
CA GLU A 5 -41.08 35.37 12.24
C GLU A 5 -40.01 35.21 11.15
N GLU A 6 -38.83 35.81 11.39
CA GLU A 6 -37.69 35.70 10.50
C GLU A 6 -37.34 34.20 10.39
N PRO A 7 -37.45 33.60 9.19
CA PRO A 7 -37.33 32.15 9.06
C PRO A 7 -35.91 31.75 9.44
N ALA A 8 -35.82 30.84 10.42
CA ALA A 8 -34.56 30.35 10.96
C ALA A 8 -33.62 29.91 9.82
N PRO A 9 -32.33 30.32 9.87
CA PRO A 9 -31.40 30.09 8.78
C PRO A 9 -31.29 28.59 8.46
N PRO A 10 -31.31 28.19 7.18
CA PRO A 10 -31.34 26.79 6.79
C PRO A 10 -30.13 26.04 7.34
N GLU A 11 -30.40 24.90 7.97
CA GLU A 11 -29.42 24.08 8.68
C GLU A 11 -28.25 23.57 7.80
N PRO A 12 -27.09 23.28 8.41
CA PRO A 12 -25.79 23.08 7.76
C PRO A 12 -25.59 21.72 7.06
N ALA A 13 -26.64 21.10 6.50
CA ALA A 13 -26.60 19.76 5.90
C ALA A 13 -25.50 19.57 4.83
N GLY A 14 -25.13 20.65 4.13
CA GLY A 14 -24.02 20.64 3.16
C GLY A 14 -22.62 20.55 3.79
N ARG A 15 -22.43 21.03 5.02
CA ARG A 15 -21.14 21.00 5.73
C ARG A 15 -20.81 19.60 6.24
N THR A 16 -21.79 18.86 6.75
CA THR A 16 -21.64 17.49 7.24
C THR A 16 -21.27 16.52 6.13
N ARG A 17 -21.94 16.56 4.96
CA ARG A 17 -21.57 15.72 3.80
C ARG A 17 -20.16 15.99 3.28
N ARG A 18 -19.72 17.25 3.22
CA ARG A 18 -18.35 17.60 2.80
C ARG A 18 -17.29 17.11 3.79
N ARG A 19 -17.55 17.19 5.09
CA ARG A 19 -16.65 16.66 6.14
C ARG A 19 -16.56 15.14 6.06
N ALA A 20 -17.69 14.44 5.98
CA ALA A 20 -17.73 12.98 5.82
C ALA A 20 -16.92 12.50 4.61
N ARG A 21 -17.06 13.17 3.45
CA ARG A 21 -16.28 12.85 2.25
C ARG A 21 -14.78 13.05 2.43
N ARG A 22 -14.34 14.09 3.15
CA ARG A 22 -12.91 14.31 3.44
C ARG A 22 -12.35 13.25 4.38
N ILE A 23 -13.10 12.89 5.42
CA ILE A 23 -12.72 11.85 6.38
C ILE A 23 -12.58 10.51 5.66
N ALA A 24 -13.55 10.14 4.82
CA ALA A 24 -13.50 8.90 4.05
C ALA A 24 -12.28 8.82 3.11
N VAL A 25 -11.95 9.92 2.41
CA VAL A 25 -10.75 10.01 1.56
C VAL A 25 -9.47 9.82 2.37
N TRP A 26 -9.38 10.46 3.54
CA TRP A 26 -8.22 10.32 4.42
C TRP A 26 -8.10 8.91 4.98
N ALA A 27 -9.21 8.33 5.46
CA ALA A 27 -9.24 6.97 5.98
C ALA A 27 -8.77 5.96 4.92
N TRP A 28 -9.28 6.06 3.69
CA TRP A 28 -8.83 5.21 2.59
C TRP A 28 -7.36 5.44 2.21
N GLY A 29 -6.88 6.69 2.23
CA GLY A 29 -5.48 6.99 1.96
C GLY A 29 -4.55 6.36 3.01
N VAL A 30 -4.89 6.49 4.29
CA VAL A 30 -4.15 5.87 5.39
C VAL A 30 -4.18 4.35 5.28
N LEU A 31 -5.35 3.77 5.01
CA LEU A 31 -5.50 2.32 4.86
C LEU A 31 -4.63 1.76 3.73
N LEU A 32 -4.62 2.42 2.56
CA LEU A 32 -3.80 2.00 1.44
C LEU A 32 -2.30 2.10 1.76
N VAL A 33 -1.86 3.19 2.40
CA VAL A 33 -0.46 3.33 2.83
C VAL A 33 -0.08 2.28 3.87
N ALA A 34 -0.97 1.99 4.83
CA ALA A 34 -0.77 0.94 5.81
C ALA A 34 -0.65 -0.44 5.15
N LEU A 35 -1.42 -0.70 4.08
CA LEU A 35 -1.33 -1.94 3.32
C LEU A 35 0.03 -2.07 2.59
N TYR A 36 0.54 -0.97 2.02
CA TYR A 36 1.91 -0.96 1.46
C TYR A 36 2.97 -1.27 2.51
N LEU A 37 2.85 -0.68 3.70
CA LEU A 37 3.75 -0.94 4.81
C LEU A 37 3.67 -2.41 5.26
N TYR A 38 2.46 -2.96 5.36
CA TYR A 38 2.24 -4.36 5.70
C TYR A 38 2.94 -5.30 4.71
N VAL A 39 2.80 -5.06 3.40
CA VAL A 39 3.48 -5.87 2.37
C VAL A 39 5.00 -5.77 2.49
N ALA A 40 5.55 -4.58 2.75
CA ALA A 40 6.98 -4.41 2.96
C ALA A 40 7.49 -5.16 4.22
N VAL A 41 6.72 -5.13 5.31
CA VAL A 41 7.02 -5.89 6.54
C VAL A 41 6.98 -7.38 6.27
N GLN A 42 5.98 -7.89 5.54
CA GLN A 42 5.90 -9.31 5.18
C GLN A 42 7.10 -9.75 4.33
N ALA A 43 7.52 -8.93 3.36
CA ALA A 43 8.71 -9.20 2.57
C ALA A 43 9.98 -9.21 3.44
N LEU A 44 10.09 -8.31 4.41
CA LEU A 44 11.21 -8.27 5.36
C LEU A 44 11.21 -9.50 6.28
N VAL A 45 10.06 -9.92 6.80
CA VAL A 45 9.94 -11.14 7.60
C VAL A 45 10.33 -12.36 6.77
N ASN A 46 9.96 -12.42 5.50
CA ASN A 46 10.37 -13.49 4.59
C ASN A 46 11.89 -13.52 4.37
N LEU A 47 12.53 -12.35 4.23
CA LEU A 47 14.00 -12.23 4.17
C LEU A 47 14.67 -12.77 5.44
N LEU A 48 14.18 -12.35 6.61
CA LEU A 48 14.73 -12.80 7.90
C LEU A 48 14.55 -14.31 8.09
N GLY A 49 13.37 -14.86 7.74
CA GLY A 49 13.11 -16.30 7.84
C GLY A 49 14.01 -17.12 6.92
N MET A 50 14.24 -16.68 5.68
CA MET A 50 15.15 -17.35 4.75
C MET A 50 16.61 -17.28 5.20
N TYR A 51 17.02 -16.17 5.82
CA TYR A 51 18.36 -16.02 6.41
C TYR A 51 18.60 -16.98 7.57
N GLU A 52 17.63 -17.11 8.49
CA GLU A 52 17.71 -18.06 9.61
C GLU A 52 17.75 -19.52 9.15
N ILE A 53 16.98 -19.88 8.11
CA ILE A 53 16.99 -21.23 7.53
C ILE A 53 18.37 -21.56 6.93
N GLY A 54 18.96 -20.64 6.16
CA GLY A 54 20.31 -20.83 5.60
C GLY A 54 21.37 -21.01 6.70
N ALA A 55 21.34 -20.13 7.71
CA ALA A 55 22.23 -20.22 8.86
C ALA A 55 22.08 -21.56 9.61
N GLY A 56 20.85 -22.06 9.77
CA GLY A 56 20.58 -23.37 10.38
C GLY A 56 21.07 -24.57 9.55
N LEU A 57 21.14 -24.42 8.24
CA LEU A 57 21.65 -25.44 7.32
C LEU A 57 23.17 -25.35 7.09
N GLY A 58 23.86 -24.39 7.71
CA GLY A 58 25.29 -24.13 7.51
C GLY A 58 25.64 -23.67 6.09
N THR A 59 24.64 -23.26 5.31
CA THR A 59 24.77 -22.83 3.90
C THR A 59 24.35 -21.37 3.76
N GLY A 60 25.05 -20.61 2.92
CA GLY A 60 24.70 -19.22 2.66
C GLY A 60 23.49 -19.11 1.74
N LEU A 61 22.75 -18.00 1.83
CA LEU A 61 21.75 -17.64 0.81
C LEU A 61 22.46 -17.41 -0.54
N SER A 62 21.92 -17.96 -1.62
CA SER A 62 22.45 -17.74 -2.97
C SER A 62 22.34 -16.24 -3.36
N ALA A 63 23.24 -15.77 -4.23
CA ALA A 63 23.18 -14.38 -4.74
C ALA A 63 21.83 -14.07 -5.40
N THR A 64 21.23 -15.06 -6.05
CA THR A 64 19.90 -14.98 -6.67
C THR A 64 18.79 -14.89 -5.61
N GLY A 65 18.92 -15.60 -4.49
CA GLY A 65 17.99 -15.52 -3.37
C GLY A 65 17.99 -14.15 -2.70
N TRP A 66 19.19 -13.59 -2.46
CA TRP A 66 19.34 -12.21 -1.98
C TRP A 66 18.71 -11.20 -2.93
N PHE A 67 18.92 -11.33 -4.24
CA PHE A 67 18.34 -10.45 -5.24
C PHE A 67 16.81 -10.45 -5.18
N TRP A 68 16.17 -11.63 -5.18
CA TRP A 68 14.71 -11.74 -5.13
C TRP A 68 14.11 -11.23 -3.82
N LEU A 69 14.79 -11.49 -2.69
CA LEU A 69 14.32 -11.03 -1.39
C LEU A 69 14.40 -9.51 -1.25
N VAL A 70 15.53 -8.90 -1.67
CA VAL A 70 15.67 -7.44 -1.68
C VAL A 70 14.70 -6.81 -2.67
N ALA A 71 14.52 -7.41 -3.85
CA ALA A 71 13.53 -6.95 -4.82
C ALA A 71 12.10 -6.99 -4.25
N GLY A 72 11.73 -8.06 -3.54
CA GLY A 72 10.43 -8.19 -2.88
C GLY A 72 10.16 -7.13 -1.81
N VAL A 73 11.20 -6.68 -1.09
CA VAL A 73 11.12 -5.57 -0.12
C VAL A 73 11.07 -4.20 -0.82
N ALA A 74 11.86 -4.02 -1.88
CA ALA A 74 11.96 -2.75 -2.59
C ALA A 74 10.71 -2.45 -3.44
N LEU A 75 10.09 -3.48 -4.04
CA LEU A 75 8.93 -3.34 -4.92
C LEU A 75 7.76 -2.57 -4.31
N PRO A 76 7.24 -2.89 -3.10
CA PRO A 76 6.16 -2.14 -2.48
C PRO A 76 6.55 -0.68 -2.19
N LEU A 77 7.80 -0.42 -1.79
CA LEU A 77 8.27 0.93 -1.51
C LEU A 77 8.33 1.79 -2.78
N VAL A 78 8.88 1.24 -3.87
CA VAL A 78 8.95 1.90 -5.18
C VAL A 78 7.55 2.14 -5.74
N ALA A 79 6.67 1.14 -5.69
CA ALA A 79 5.29 1.28 -6.16
C ALA A 79 4.51 2.33 -5.35
N CYS A 80 4.70 2.39 -4.03
CA CYS A 80 4.12 3.43 -3.18
C CYS A 80 4.64 4.83 -3.58
N ALA A 81 5.96 4.97 -3.75
CA ALA A 81 6.59 6.22 -4.15
C ALA A 81 6.07 6.70 -5.52
N VAL A 82 5.99 5.80 -6.51
CA VAL A 82 5.48 6.09 -7.85
C VAL A 82 3.99 6.48 -7.81
N ALA A 83 3.16 5.76 -7.05
CA ALA A 83 1.75 6.08 -6.88
C ALA A 83 1.54 7.46 -6.24
N LEU A 84 2.33 7.79 -5.22
CA LEU A 84 2.31 9.11 -4.59
C LEU A 84 2.79 10.21 -5.52
N TRP A 85 3.83 9.93 -6.33
CA TRP A 85 4.40 10.89 -7.28
C TRP A 85 3.44 11.19 -8.44
N LEU A 86 2.86 10.16 -9.08
CA LEU A 86 1.83 10.30 -10.12
C LEU A 86 0.55 10.96 -9.62
N GLY A 87 0.25 10.78 -8.33
CA GLY A 87 -0.88 11.41 -7.65
C GLY A 87 -0.66 12.88 -7.31
N ARG A 88 0.56 13.43 -7.40
CA ARG A 88 0.81 14.87 -7.12
C ARG A 88 0.06 15.72 -8.16
N GLY A 89 -0.85 16.57 -7.67
CA GLY A 89 -1.66 17.47 -8.50
C GLY A 89 -3.00 16.91 -8.99
N ARG A 90 -3.35 15.65 -8.68
CA ARG A 90 -4.61 15.02 -9.11
C ARG A 90 -5.64 14.94 -7.98
N GLY A 91 -6.93 14.94 -8.35
CA GLY A 91 -8.05 14.90 -7.41
C GLY A 91 -8.02 13.67 -6.49
N ALA A 92 -8.61 13.80 -5.30
CA ALA A 92 -8.57 12.78 -4.25
C ALA A 92 -8.98 11.36 -4.69
N GLY A 93 -9.98 11.24 -5.57
CA GLY A 93 -10.42 9.94 -6.09
C GLY A 93 -9.38 9.27 -6.99
N LEU A 94 -8.69 10.06 -7.83
CA LEU A 94 -7.68 9.54 -8.75
C LEU A 94 -6.41 9.12 -8.01
N ARG A 95 -6.06 9.82 -6.91
CA ARG A 95 -5.00 9.40 -5.98
C ARG A 95 -5.28 8.04 -5.35
N LEU A 96 -6.51 7.80 -4.89
CA LEU A 96 -6.91 6.52 -4.32
C LEU A 96 -6.87 5.39 -5.36
N LEU A 97 -7.33 5.67 -6.59
CA LEU A 97 -7.28 4.69 -7.67
C LEU A 97 -5.83 4.31 -8.03
N LEU A 98 -4.92 5.29 -8.07
CA LEU A 98 -3.49 5.05 -8.33
C LEU A 98 -2.83 4.25 -7.21
N LEU A 99 -3.13 4.54 -5.96
CA LEU A 99 -2.63 3.76 -4.81
C LEU A 99 -3.16 2.32 -4.85
N ALA A 100 -4.45 2.14 -5.12
CA ALA A 100 -5.08 0.83 -5.26
C ALA A 100 -4.50 0.03 -6.44
N ALA A 101 -4.29 0.67 -7.60
CA ALA A 101 -3.69 0.04 -8.77
C ALA A 101 -2.23 -0.37 -8.50
N GLY A 102 -1.45 0.48 -7.84
CA GLY A 102 -0.07 0.16 -7.50
C GLY A 102 0.03 -1.03 -6.55
N ILE A 103 -0.84 -1.13 -5.54
CA ILE A 103 -0.80 -2.27 -4.61
C ILE A 103 -1.32 -3.56 -5.26
N ALA A 104 -2.29 -3.46 -6.17
CA ALA A 104 -2.73 -4.58 -6.98
C ALA A 104 -1.61 -5.08 -7.92
N ALA A 105 -0.83 -4.18 -8.51
CA ALA A 105 0.33 -4.55 -9.34
C ALA A 105 1.42 -5.23 -8.50
N VAL A 106 1.72 -4.73 -7.30
CA VAL A 106 2.65 -5.38 -6.36
C VAL A 106 2.15 -6.77 -5.98
N ALA A 107 0.86 -6.94 -5.70
CA ALA A 107 0.27 -8.23 -5.36
C ALA A 107 0.36 -9.22 -6.54
N ALA A 108 0.03 -8.78 -7.75
CA ALA A 108 0.15 -9.61 -8.95
C ALA A 108 1.61 -10.04 -9.19
N PHE A 109 2.57 -9.13 -9.00
CA PHE A 109 3.98 -9.44 -9.15
C PHE A 109 4.48 -10.44 -8.11
N GLN A 110 4.05 -10.32 -6.84
CA GLN A 110 4.35 -11.30 -5.81
C GLN A 110 3.78 -12.69 -6.12
N LEU A 111 2.58 -12.73 -6.70
CA LEU A 111 1.91 -13.97 -7.11
C LEU A 111 2.66 -14.64 -8.27
N GLU A 112 3.13 -13.84 -9.23
CA GLU A 112 3.94 -14.30 -10.35
C GLU A 112 5.31 -14.83 -9.89
N ILE A 113 6.00 -14.13 -8.99
CA ILE A 113 7.28 -14.59 -8.40
C ILE A 113 7.09 -15.94 -7.71
N SER A 114 6.02 -16.09 -6.94
CA SER A 114 5.70 -17.33 -6.24
C SER A 114 5.45 -18.50 -7.20
N HIS A 115 4.99 -18.21 -8.41
CA HIS A 115 4.76 -19.21 -9.46
C HIS A 115 6.00 -19.51 -10.31
N LEU A 116 6.84 -18.51 -10.58
CA LEU A 116 7.98 -18.64 -11.50
C LEU A 116 9.28 -19.07 -10.84
N VAL A 117 9.47 -18.84 -9.53
CA VAL A 117 10.74 -19.14 -8.88
C VAL A 117 10.68 -20.53 -8.23
N PRO A 118 11.38 -21.56 -8.77
CA PRO A 118 11.51 -22.83 -8.08
C PRO A 118 12.26 -22.60 -6.77
N THR A 119 11.70 -23.08 -5.65
CA THR A 119 12.26 -23.00 -4.29
C THR A 119 13.72 -23.47 -4.19
N LEU A 120 14.16 -24.33 -5.11
CA LEU A 120 15.52 -24.84 -5.19
C LEU A 120 16.57 -23.81 -5.66
N SER A 121 16.17 -22.65 -6.18
CA SER A 121 17.10 -21.60 -6.64
C SER A 121 17.61 -20.66 -5.53
N PHE A 122 17.03 -20.75 -4.33
CA PHE A 122 17.39 -19.90 -3.18
C PHE A 122 18.60 -20.41 -2.37
N PHE A 123 18.96 -21.68 -2.54
CA PHE A 123 19.98 -22.36 -1.73
C PHE A 123 21.15 -22.79 -2.63
N VAL A 124 22.38 -22.64 -2.12
CA VAL A 124 23.65 -23.05 -2.74
C VAL A 124 24.41 -23.94 -1.77
#